data_AF-A0AA44NGI5-F1
#
_entry.id   AF-A0AA44NGI5-F1
#
_cell.length_a   1.000
_cell.length_b   1.000
_cell.length_c   1.000
_cell.angle_alpha   90.00
_cell.angle_beta   90.00
_cell.angle_gamma   90.00
#
_symmetry.space_group_name_H-M   'P 1'
#
loop_
_entity.id
_entity.type
_entity.pdbx_description
1 polymer ?
#
loop_
_entity_poly.entity_id
_entity_poly.type
_entity_poly.pdbx_seq_one_letter_code
_entity_poly.pdbx_strand_id
1 'polypeptide(L)'
;SITALPDNLTVGGWLDLRGTSITALPDNLTVGGWLDLRGTSITALPDNLTVGGSLYLRPEKITNVSYRENCGYSSRTIFAMWTGKEFRIAAGCFFGSIEQFEQAVDDKYSGSAAEAYKKAGRDCVAELTEKLNPKD
;
A
#
# COMPACT_ATOMS: atom_id res chain seq x y z
N SER A 1 12.26 14.75 -18.33
CA SER A 1 11.34 14.12 -17.37
C SER A 1 11.24 12.64 -17.69
N ILE A 2 11.22 11.76 -16.70
CA ILE A 2 10.97 10.32 -16.92
C ILE A 2 9.47 10.08 -17.14
N THR A 3 9.13 9.24 -18.10
CA THR A 3 7.74 8.95 -18.49
C THR A 3 7.37 7.48 -18.34
N ALA A 4 8.35 6.57 -18.22
CA ALA A 4 8.14 5.15 -18.02
C ALA A 4 9.33 4.52 -17.28
N LEU A 5 9.08 3.37 -16.64
CA LEU A 5 10.11 2.51 -16.06
C LEU A 5 10.30 1.27 -16.93
N PRO A 6 11.50 0.67 -16.96
CA PRO A 6 11.71 -0.59 -17.66
C PRO A 6 10.94 -1.73 -16.99
N ASP A 7 10.53 -2.72 -17.79
CA ASP A 7 9.92 -3.95 -17.30
C ASP A 7 10.88 -4.69 -16.36
N ASN A 8 10.30 -5.37 -15.36
CA ASN A 8 11.04 -6.16 -14.35
C ASN A 8 12.12 -5.37 -13.58
N LEU A 9 11.92 -4.04 -13.43
CA LEU A 9 12.84 -3.20 -12.66
C LEU A 9 12.95 -3.70 -11.22
N THR A 10 14.19 -3.93 -10.79
CA THR A 10 14.54 -4.20 -9.39
C THR A 10 15.40 -3.07 -8.85
N VAL A 11 14.94 -2.44 -7.78
CA VAL A 11 15.67 -1.39 -7.06
C VAL A 11 16.01 -1.93 -5.66
N GLY A 12 17.28 -2.16 -5.36
CA GLY A 12 17.68 -2.70 -4.05
C GLY A 12 17.47 -1.76 -2.86
N GLY A 13 17.33 -0.45 -3.13
CA GLY A 13 17.14 0.59 -2.12
C GLY A 13 15.80 1.30 -2.28
N TRP A 14 15.85 2.63 -2.36
CA TRP A 14 14.67 3.49 -2.43
C TRP A 14 14.38 3.92 -3.87
N LEU A 15 13.09 4.06 -4.20
CA LEU A 15 12.64 4.58 -5.49
C LEU A 15 11.72 5.79 -5.28
N ASP A 16 12.23 6.97 -5.62
CA ASP A 16 11.48 8.22 -5.61
C ASP A 16 10.95 8.55 -7.01
N LEU A 17 9.64 8.46 -7.20
CA LEU A 17 8.94 8.87 -8.43
C LEU A 17 8.11 10.12 -8.21
N ARG A 18 8.29 10.83 -7.09
CA ARG A 18 7.44 11.94 -6.68
C ARG A 18 7.45 13.06 -7.73
N GLY A 19 6.26 13.43 -8.19
CA GLY A 19 6.08 14.51 -9.17
C GLY A 19 6.58 14.18 -10.59
N THR A 20 6.93 12.93 -10.87
CA THR A 20 7.25 12.49 -12.24
C THR A 20 6.00 12.38 -13.10
N SER A 21 6.18 12.38 -14.43
CA SER A 21 5.10 12.23 -15.40
C SER A 21 4.71 10.76 -15.67
N ILE A 22 5.14 9.84 -14.81
CA ILE A 22 4.81 8.42 -14.91
C ILE A 22 3.31 8.23 -14.66
N THR A 23 2.69 7.42 -15.52
CA THR A 23 1.27 7.10 -15.48
C THR A 23 0.99 5.65 -15.06
N ALA A 24 1.98 4.76 -15.13
CA ALA A 24 1.87 3.36 -14.73
C ALA A 24 3.20 2.81 -14.20
N LEU A 25 3.12 1.82 -13.31
CA LEU A 25 4.26 1.02 -12.88
C LEU A 25 4.32 -0.28 -13.69
N PRO A 26 5.51 -0.84 -13.94
CA PRO A 26 5.63 -2.16 -14.57
C PRO A 26 5.16 -3.24 -13.60
N ASP A 27 4.59 -4.33 -14.13
CA ASP A 27 3.88 -5.34 -13.32
C ASP A 27 4.76 -5.94 -12.22
N ASN A 28 6.01 -6.25 -12.53
CA ASN A 28 6.97 -6.92 -11.64
C ASN A 28 7.96 -5.96 -10.96
N LEU A 29 7.53 -4.73 -10.63
CA LEU A 29 8.37 -3.77 -9.92
C LEU A 29 8.72 -4.29 -8.51
N THR A 30 10.02 -4.40 -8.23
CA THR A 30 10.54 -4.74 -6.90
C THR A 30 11.37 -3.59 -6.35
N VAL A 31 11.04 -3.11 -5.16
CA VAL A 31 11.76 -2.05 -4.43
C VAL A 31 12.14 -2.56 -3.04
N GLY A 32 13.42 -2.59 -2.71
CA GLY A 32 13.92 -3.14 -1.44
C GLY A 32 13.66 -2.27 -0.22
N GLY A 33 13.46 -0.96 -0.40
CA GLY A 33 13.10 -0.02 0.66
C GLY A 33 11.78 0.69 0.37
N TRP A 34 11.75 2.03 0.39
CA TRP A 34 10.52 2.78 0.16
C TRP A 34 10.30 3.14 -1.32
N LEU A 35 9.03 3.25 -1.68
CA LEU A 35 8.53 3.72 -2.98
C LEU A 35 7.64 4.95 -2.77
N ASP A 36 7.99 6.08 -3.40
CA ASP A 36 7.18 7.30 -3.36
C ASP A 36 6.55 7.60 -4.72
N LEU A 37 5.21 7.53 -4.77
CA LEU A 37 4.38 7.77 -5.95
C LEU A 37 3.62 9.10 -5.86
N ARG A 38 3.85 9.92 -4.83
CA ARG A 38 3.05 11.13 -4.60
C ARG A 38 3.22 12.12 -5.74
N GLY A 39 2.12 12.69 -6.22
CA GLY A 39 2.16 13.66 -7.32
C GLY A 39 2.43 13.05 -8.70
N THR A 40 2.41 11.73 -8.85
CA THR A 40 2.33 11.06 -10.14
C THR A 40 0.88 11.04 -10.66
N SER A 41 0.72 10.62 -11.92
CA SER A 41 -0.58 10.38 -12.56
C SER A 41 -1.00 8.90 -12.50
N ILE A 42 -0.35 8.10 -11.65
CA ILE A 42 -0.69 6.69 -11.43
C ILE A 42 -2.07 6.59 -10.77
N THR A 43 -2.94 5.75 -11.33
CA THR A 43 -4.30 5.50 -10.82
C THR A 43 -4.53 4.07 -10.37
N ALA A 44 -3.59 3.15 -10.60
CA ALA A 44 -3.68 1.76 -10.16
C ALA A 44 -2.28 1.22 -9.84
N LEU A 45 -2.22 0.29 -8.88
CA LEU A 45 -0.99 -0.45 -8.56
C LEU A 45 -0.98 -1.80 -9.29
N PRO A 46 0.19 -2.32 -9.70
CA PRO A 46 0.25 -3.61 -10.38
C PRO A 46 0.10 -4.78 -9.40
N ASP A 47 -0.40 -5.89 -9.93
CA ASP A 47 -0.63 -7.11 -9.15
C ASP A 47 0.68 -7.76 -8.66
N ASN A 48 1.87 -7.45 -9.18
CA ASN A 48 3.13 -8.05 -8.67
C ASN A 48 4.08 -7.03 -8.03
N LEU A 49 3.53 -5.92 -7.48
CA LEU A 49 4.32 -4.93 -6.76
C LEU A 49 4.91 -5.50 -5.46
N THR A 50 6.24 -5.42 -5.33
CA THR A 50 6.94 -5.74 -4.08
C THR A 50 7.66 -4.50 -3.54
N VAL A 51 7.39 -4.14 -2.28
CA VAL A 51 8.04 -3.05 -1.55
C VAL A 51 8.56 -3.58 -0.22
N GLY A 52 9.84 -3.41 0.08
CA GLY A 52 10.46 -3.90 1.32
C GLY A 52 10.30 -2.96 2.52
N GLY A 53 9.82 -1.73 2.28
CA GLY A 53 9.61 -0.71 3.31
C GLY A 53 8.29 0.03 3.15
N SER A 54 8.35 1.35 2.97
CA SER A 54 7.16 2.21 2.95
C SER A 54 6.63 2.43 1.54
N LEU A 55 5.31 2.46 1.38
CA LEU A 55 4.66 2.89 0.13
C LEU A 55 3.94 4.23 0.36
N TYR A 56 4.44 5.29 -0.26
CA TYR A 56 3.86 6.62 -0.17
C TYR A 56 3.06 6.93 -1.43
N LEU A 57 1.75 7.13 -1.28
CA LEU A 57 0.85 7.49 -2.37
C LEU A 57 -0.34 8.30 -1.83
N ARG A 58 -1.19 8.76 -2.75
CA ARG A 58 -2.48 9.38 -2.46
C ARG A 58 -3.57 8.34 -2.72
N PRO A 59 -4.05 7.60 -1.69
CA PRO A 59 -4.92 6.45 -1.92
C PRO A 59 -6.26 6.85 -2.54
N GLU A 60 -6.70 8.10 -2.36
CA GLU A 60 -7.89 8.65 -3.02
C GLU A 60 -7.78 8.71 -4.55
N LYS A 61 -6.56 8.61 -5.10
CA LYS A 61 -6.31 8.55 -6.55
C LYS A 61 -6.14 7.14 -7.09
N ILE A 62 -6.06 6.13 -6.23
CA ILE A 62 -5.77 4.75 -6.63
C ILE A 62 -7.07 3.95 -6.62
N THR A 63 -7.42 3.35 -7.75
CA THR A 63 -8.72 2.71 -7.95
C THR A 63 -8.79 1.31 -7.34
N ASN A 64 -7.67 0.60 -7.28
CA ASN A 64 -7.58 -0.78 -6.79
C ASN A 64 -7.03 -0.89 -5.36
N VAL A 65 -7.40 0.08 -4.51
CA VAL A 65 -7.14 0.03 -3.06
C VAL A 65 -8.41 0.37 -2.28
N SER A 66 -8.38 0.05 -0.99
CA SER A 66 -9.30 0.60 0.01
C SER A 66 -8.45 1.22 1.12
N TYR A 67 -8.96 2.24 1.79
CA TYR A 67 -8.17 2.96 2.79
C TYR A 67 -9.01 3.51 3.94
N ARG A 68 -8.34 3.75 5.07
CA ARG A 68 -8.86 4.46 6.23
C ARG A 68 -7.87 5.54 6.61
N GLU A 69 -8.37 6.74 6.86
CA GLU A 69 -7.59 7.86 7.37
C GLU A 69 -7.77 7.99 8.87
N ASN A 70 -6.94 8.84 9.51
CA ASN A 70 -7.04 9.14 10.93
C ASN A 70 -7.03 7.91 11.84
N CYS A 71 -6.30 6.86 11.45
CA CYS A 71 -6.23 5.62 12.21
C CYS A 71 -5.26 5.74 13.38
N GLY A 72 -5.78 5.46 14.58
CA GLY A 72 -5.04 5.46 15.85
C GLY A 72 -4.42 6.81 16.21
N TYR A 73 -3.60 6.83 17.26
CA TYR A 73 -3.06 8.07 17.83
C TYR A 73 -2.13 8.86 16.90
N SER A 74 -1.57 8.23 15.87
CA SER A 74 -0.66 8.90 14.93
C SER A 74 -1.38 9.41 13.67
N SER A 75 -2.72 9.41 13.65
CA SER A 75 -3.54 9.81 12.50
C SER A 75 -3.04 9.20 11.18
N ARG A 76 -2.78 7.89 11.18
CA ARG A 76 -2.18 7.22 10.02
C ARG A 76 -3.24 6.99 8.96
N THR A 77 -2.80 7.05 7.71
CA THR A 77 -3.51 6.42 6.61
C THR A 77 -3.07 4.96 6.53
N ILE A 78 -4.06 4.06 6.51
CA ILE A 78 -3.88 2.63 6.28
C ILE A 78 -4.58 2.33 4.97
N PHE A 79 -3.95 1.58 4.08
CA PHE A 79 -4.61 1.10 2.88
C PHE A 79 -4.25 -0.35 2.58
N ALA A 80 -5.22 -1.06 2.02
CA ALA A 80 -5.05 -2.40 1.50
C ALA A 80 -4.91 -2.38 -0.02
N MET A 81 -4.09 -3.28 -0.56
CA MET A 81 -3.98 -3.56 -1.98
C MET A 81 -3.92 -5.06 -2.23
N TRP A 82 -4.30 -5.50 -3.44
CA TRP A 82 -4.07 -6.86 -3.89
C TRP A 82 -2.72 -6.95 -4.61
N THR A 83 -1.98 -8.03 -4.37
CA THR A 83 -0.68 -8.30 -5.01
C THR A 83 -0.70 -9.63 -5.77
N GLY A 84 -1.79 -9.94 -6.48
CA GLY A 84 -1.90 -11.12 -7.33
C GLY A 84 -2.01 -12.45 -6.55
N LYS A 85 -1.52 -12.47 -5.31
CA LYS A 85 -1.40 -13.63 -4.43
C LYS A 85 -2.08 -13.39 -3.09
N GLU A 86 -1.92 -12.20 -2.52
CA GLU A 86 -2.42 -11.86 -1.20
C GLU A 86 -2.77 -10.36 -1.10
N PHE A 87 -3.59 -10.04 -0.10
CA PHE A 87 -3.79 -8.66 0.33
C PHE A 87 -2.58 -8.18 1.14
N ARG A 88 -2.16 -6.95 0.87
CA ARG A 88 -1.12 -6.27 1.63
C ARG A 88 -1.63 -4.98 2.24
N ILE A 89 -1.17 -4.68 3.44
CA ILE A 89 -1.42 -3.45 4.16
C ILE A 89 -0.20 -2.55 4.06
N ALA A 90 -0.43 -1.29 3.74
CA ALA A 90 0.53 -0.21 3.91
C ALA A 90 0.09 0.72 5.05
N ALA A 91 0.98 0.98 6.01
CA ALA A 91 0.71 1.84 7.15
C ALA A 91 1.98 2.54 7.67
N GLY A 92 2.27 3.73 7.15
CA GLY A 92 3.50 4.46 7.47
C GLY A 92 4.74 3.70 7.01
N CYS A 93 5.54 3.18 7.95
CA CYS A 93 6.76 2.43 7.63
C CYS A 93 6.52 0.94 7.33
N PHE A 94 5.27 0.48 7.42
CA PHE A 94 4.89 -0.91 7.23
C PHE A 94 4.36 -1.16 5.82
N PHE A 95 4.81 -2.26 5.20
CA PHE A 95 4.19 -2.90 4.05
C PHE A 95 4.31 -4.42 4.20
N GLY A 96 3.18 -5.13 4.25
CA GLY A 96 3.19 -6.58 4.51
C GLY A 96 1.79 -7.18 4.54
N SER A 97 1.69 -8.46 4.89
CA SER A 97 0.38 -9.13 5.01
C SER A 97 -0.44 -8.55 6.17
N ILE A 98 -1.74 -8.87 6.20
CA ILE A 98 -2.62 -8.47 7.32
C ILE A 98 -2.13 -9.06 8.64
N GLU A 99 -1.67 -10.31 8.66
CA GLU A 99 -1.15 -10.96 9.87
C GLU A 99 0.12 -10.27 10.39
N GLN A 100 1.04 -9.93 9.49
CA GLN A 100 2.24 -9.17 9.82
C GLN A 100 1.90 -7.76 10.33
N PHE A 101 0.86 -7.15 9.77
CA PHE A 101 0.40 -5.84 10.21
C PHE A 101 -0.15 -5.90 11.62
N GLU A 102 -1.01 -6.88 11.92
CA GLU A 102 -1.59 -7.06 13.25
C GLU A 102 -0.50 -7.37 14.29
N GLN A 103 0.47 -8.22 13.96
CA GLN A 103 1.61 -8.48 14.84
C GLN A 103 2.44 -7.20 15.08
N ALA A 104 2.77 -6.44 14.04
CA ALA A 104 3.52 -5.19 14.17
C ALA A 104 2.76 -4.12 14.97
N VAL A 105 1.44 -4.15 14.95
CA VAL A 105 0.60 -3.32 15.80
C VAL A 105 0.68 -3.77 17.25
N ASP A 106 0.56 -5.07 17.52
CA ASP A 106 0.62 -5.63 18.88
C ASP A 106 2.02 -5.47 19.52
N ASP A 107 3.09 -5.45 18.73
CA ASP A 107 4.44 -5.17 19.19
C ASP A 107 4.62 -3.72 19.68
N LYS A 108 3.81 -2.79 19.19
CA LYS A 108 3.99 -1.35 19.38
C LYS A 108 2.89 -0.68 20.21
N TYR A 109 1.69 -1.21 20.16
CA TYR A 109 0.50 -0.64 20.77
C TYR A 109 -0.24 -1.70 21.56
N SER A 110 -1.11 -1.27 22.47
CA SER A 110 -1.95 -2.18 23.26
C SER A 110 -3.34 -1.59 23.47
N GLY A 111 -4.26 -2.42 23.97
CA GLY A 111 -5.62 -2.02 24.31
C GLY A 111 -6.42 -1.50 23.10
N SER A 112 -7.31 -0.54 23.36
CA SER A 112 -8.24 -0.01 22.34
C SER A 112 -7.54 0.59 21.12
N ALA A 113 -6.31 1.10 21.28
CA ALA A 113 -5.54 1.67 20.19
C ALA A 113 -5.02 0.61 19.23
N ALA A 114 -4.48 -0.50 19.75
CA ALA A 114 -4.10 -1.64 18.93
C ALA A 114 -5.32 -2.19 18.17
N GLU A 115 -6.44 -2.38 18.87
CA GLU A 115 -7.67 -2.87 18.25
C GLU A 115 -8.21 -1.94 17.15
N ALA A 116 -8.11 -0.61 17.34
CA ALA A 116 -8.51 0.34 16.31
C ALA A 116 -7.63 0.24 15.05
N TYR A 117 -6.31 0.09 15.20
CA TYR A 117 -5.40 -0.11 14.08
C TYR A 117 -5.70 -1.40 13.33
N LYS A 118 -5.79 -2.53 14.06
CA LYS A 118 -6.07 -3.85 13.45
C LYS A 118 -7.43 -3.86 12.76
N LYS A 119 -8.47 -3.30 13.39
CA LYS A 119 -9.79 -3.15 12.79
C LYS A 119 -9.74 -2.36 11.49
N ALA A 120 -9.04 -1.23 11.45
CA ALA A 120 -8.92 -0.43 10.22
C ALA A 120 -8.24 -1.22 9.09
N GLY A 121 -7.20 -1.99 9.38
CA GLY A 121 -6.56 -2.89 8.40
C GLY A 121 -7.53 -3.95 7.88
N ARG A 122 -8.25 -4.63 8.77
CA ARG A 122 -9.26 -5.65 8.39
C ARG A 122 -10.41 -5.05 7.57
N ASP A 123 -10.91 -3.89 7.97
CA ASP A 123 -11.98 -3.18 7.25
C ASP A 123 -11.53 -2.83 5.82
N CYS A 124 -10.27 -2.39 5.64
CA CYS A 124 -9.69 -2.17 4.31
C CYS A 124 -9.71 -3.47 3.50
N VAL A 125 -9.19 -4.58 4.04
CA VAL A 125 -9.15 -5.86 3.33
C VAL A 125 -10.56 -6.33 2.96
N ALA A 126 -11.53 -6.23 3.87
CA ALA A 126 -12.91 -6.61 3.63
C ALA A 126 -13.54 -5.78 2.49
N GLU A 127 -13.41 -4.46 2.55
CA GLU A 127 -13.92 -3.57 1.50
C GLU A 127 -13.27 -3.85 0.14
N LEU A 128 -11.95 -4.08 0.12
CA LEU A 128 -11.26 -4.39 -1.14
C LEU A 128 -11.65 -5.75 -1.69
N THR A 129 -11.93 -6.73 -0.81
CA THR A 129 -12.44 -8.05 -1.22
C THR A 129 -13.78 -7.91 -1.94
N GLU A 130 -14.69 -7.09 -1.42
CA GLU A 130 -15.98 -6.81 -2.07
C GLU A 130 -15.80 -6.07 -3.40
N LYS A 131 -14.87 -5.12 -3.49
CA LYS A 131 -14.56 -4.40 -4.73
C LYS A 131 -14.02 -5.32 -5.84
N LEU A 132 -13.18 -6.30 -5.47
CA LEU A 132 -12.55 -7.21 -6.44
C LEU A 132 -13.46 -8.38 -6.82
N ASN A 133 -14.39 -8.75 -5.94
CA ASN A 133 -15.39 -9.79 -6.18
C ASN A 133 -16.81 -9.21 -6.05
N PRO A 134 -17.25 -8.37 -7.01
CA PRO A 134 -18.61 -7.83 -6.97
C PRO A 134 -19.61 -8.98 -6.96
N LYS A 135 -20.48 -9.02 -5.96
CA LYS A 135 -21.64 -9.92 -5.97
C LYS A 135 -22.64 -9.37 -6.99
N ASP A 136 -23.10 -10.24 -7.89
CA ASP A 136 -24.08 -9.94 -8.95
C ASP A 136 -25.39 -9.33 -8.42
#